data_AF-A0A4Y2R7C0-F1
#
_entry.id   AF-A0A4Y2R7C0-F1
#
_cell.length_a   1.000
_cell.length_b   1.000
_cell.length_c   1.000
_cell.angle_alpha   90.00
_cell.angle_beta   90.00
_cell.angle_gamma   90.00
#
_symmetry.space_group_name_H-M   'P 1'
#
loop_
_entity.id
_entity.type
_entity.pdbx_description
1 polymer ?
#
loop_
_entity_poly.entity_id
_entity_poly.type
_entity_poly.pdbx_seq_one_letter_code
_entity_poly.pdbx_strand_id
1 'polypeptide(L)'
;MSWLKEHVGSISEGYQEDLLQKIDADDLPAFLGGNRTDPDDNPLCPSFITHGQKVPKRYYLRHAEKKLSKAPDVEKLTVTRNSKEERCFEVKEPGSYLEWEFETKTKDIGFVIYYIEDAAEEPQAVELIPKQRIDTCYEPEKGLFKCEKPGKCK
;
A
#
# COMPACT_ATOMS: atom_id res chain seq x y z
N MET A 1 15.22 4.40 -17.16
CA MET A 1 14.44 5.07 -16.09
C MET A 1 14.44 6.61 -16.17
N SER A 2 15.29 7.26 -16.98
CA SER A 2 15.34 8.74 -17.09
C SER A 2 14.18 9.37 -17.88
N TRP A 3 13.67 8.70 -18.92
CA TRP A 3 12.66 9.26 -19.83
C TRP A 3 11.25 9.44 -19.25
N LEU A 4 10.88 8.66 -18.22
CA LEU A 4 9.55 8.74 -17.60
C LEU A 4 9.41 9.92 -16.65
N LYS A 5 10.50 10.41 -16.03
CA LYS A 5 10.43 11.50 -15.06
C LYS A 5 10.16 12.87 -15.70
N GLU A 6 10.55 13.08 -16.96
CA GLU A 6 10.30 14.35 -17.67
C GLU A 6 8.84 14.58 -18.05
N HIS A 7 8.00 13.52 -18.07
CA HIS A 7 6.59 13.60 -18.49
C HIS A 7 5.59 13.35 -17.35
N VAL A 8 6.06 13.10 -16.13
CA VAL A 8 5.20 12.94 -14.95
C VAL A 8 5.07 14.30 -14.27
N GLY A 9 4.02 15.03 -14.60
CA GLY A 9 3.61 16.22 -13.86
C GLY A 9 2.98 15.83 -12.53
N SER A 10 3.28 16.56 -11.45
CA SER A 10 2.52 16.47 -10.21
C SER A 10 1.16 17.14 -10.44
N ILE A 11 0.08 16.36 -10.28
CA ILE A 11 -1.30 16.83 -10.44
C ILE A 11 -1.68 17.53 -9.13
N SER A 12 -1.42 18.83 -9.04
CA SER A 12 -1.80 19.68 -7.91
C SER A 12 -3.27 20.12 -8.00
N GLU A 13 -3.72 20.94 -7.04
CA GLU A 13 -4.91 21.79 -7.25
C GLU A 13 -4.77 22.53 -8.59
N GLY A 14 -5.85 22.53 -9.39
CA GLY A 14 -5.85 23.13 -10.74
C GLY A 14 -5.55 22.18 -11.91
N TYR A 15 -5.52 20.86 -11.67
CA TYR A 15 -5.16 19.91 -12.73
C TYR A 15 -6.15 19.85 -13.89
N GLN A 16 -7.41 20.21 -13.67
CA GLN A 16 -8.44 20.18 -14.71
C GLN A 16 -8.14 21.25 -15.76
N GLU A 17 -7.73 22.45 -15.32
CA GLU A 17 -7.29 23.55 -16.17
C GLU A 17 -6.03 23.18 -16.96
N ASP A 18 -5.07 22.50 -16.33
CA ASP A 18 -3.86 22.02 -16.99
C ASP A 18 -4.15 20.97 -18.08
N LEU A 19 -5.15 20.12 -17.88
CA LEU A 19 -5.60 19.16 -18.88
C LEU A 19 -6.25 19.86 -20.08
N LEU A 20 -7.08 20.88 -19.83
CA LEU A 20 -7.75 21.67 -20.87
C LEU A 20 -6.79 22.52 -21.72
N GLN A 21 -5.60 22.85 -21.22
CA GLN A 21 -4.56 23.48 -22.04
C GLN A 21 -4.00 22.53 -23.12
N LYS A 22 -4.18 21.21 -22.95
CA LYS A 22 -3.56 20.18 -23.79
C LYS A 22 -4.58 19.34 -24.57
N ILE A 23 -5.81 19.25 -24.08
CA ILE A 23 -6.88 18.42 -24.62
C ILE A 23 -8.11 19.31 -24.78
N ASP A 24 -8.78 19.20 -25.93
CA ASP A 24 -10.02 19.91 -26.17
C ASP A 24 -11.10 19.52 -25.13
N ALA A 25 -11.90 20.48 -24.70
CA ALA A 25 -12.93 20.24 -23.69
C ALA A 25 -13.94 19.17 -24.14
N ASP A 26 -14.29 19.11 -25.42
CA ASP A 26 -15.28 18.16 -25.93
C ASP A 26 -14.69 16.74 -26.12
N ASP A 27 -13.36 16.61 -26.06
CA ASP A 27 -12.65 15.32 -26.07
C ASP A 27 -12.30 14.83 -24.66
N LEU A 28 -12.24 15.73 -23.67
CA LEU A 28 -11.90 15.41 -22.28
C LEU A 28 -13.15 14.98 -21.47
N PRO A 29 -13.15 13.79 -20.83
CA PRO A 29 -14.23 13.37 -19.94
C PRO A 29 -14.57 14.40 -18.87
N ALA A 30 -15.87 14.58 -18.61
CA ALA A 30 -16.34 15.59 -17.67
C ALA A 30 -15.81 15.38 -16.23
N PHE A 31 -15.61 14.13 -15.80
CA PHE A 31 -14.99 13.86 -14.49
C PHE A 31 -13.53 14.32 -14.37
N LEU A 32 -12.86 14.61 -15.49
CA LEU A 32 -11.51 15.18 -15.56
C LEU A 32 -11.50 16.69 -15.87
N GLY A 33 -12.68 17.33 -15.95
CA GLY A 33 -12.81 18.77 -16.16
C GLY A 33 -13.25 19.22 -17.55
N GLY A 34 -13.52 18.30 -18.49
CA GLY A 34 -14.04 18.62 -19.82
C GLY A 34 -15.57 18.59 -19.94
N ASN A 35 -16.07 18.44 -21.16
CA ASN A 35 -17.48 18.39 -21.52
C ASN A 35 -17.94 16.99 -21.98
N ARG A 36 -17.00 16.08 -22.26
CA ARG A 36 -17.33 14.77 -22.82
C ARG A 36 -18.09 13.92 -21.80
N THR A 37 -19.26 13.43 -22.20
CA THR A 37 -20.07 12.45 -21.49
C THR A 37 -20.34 11.25 -22.39
N ASP A 38 -20.78 10.13 -21.80
CA ASP A 38 -21.38 9.04 -22.58
C ASP A 38 -22.79 9.44 -23.12
N PRO A 39 -23.38 8.67 -24.05
CA PRO A 39 -24.71 8.97 -24.61
C PRO A 39 -25.86 9.04 -23.58
N ASP A 40 -25.65 8.51 -22.37
CA ASP A 40 -26.55 8.58 -21.22
C ASP A 40 -26.22 9.74 -20.25
N ASP A 41 -25.43 10.70 -20.71
CA ASP A 41 -24.90 11.83 -19.94
C ASP A 41 -24.00 11.44 -18.76
N ASN A 42 -23.46 10.21 -18.76
CA ASN A 42 -22.57 9.77 -17.69
C ASN A 42 -21.19 10.44 -17.81
N PRO A 43 -20.77 11.26 -16.81
CA PRO A 43 -19.53 12.02 -16.87
C PRO A 43 -18.28 11.15 -16.72
N LEU A 44 -18.42 9.88 -16.30
CA LEU A 44 -17.32 8.93 -16.18
C LEU A 44 -16.94 8.29 -17.53
N CYS A 45 -17.77 8.45 -18.56
CA CYS A 45 -17.57 7.83 -19.88
C CYS A 45 -17.24 6.32 -19.83
N PRO A 46 -17.99 5.46 -19.10
CA PRO A 46 -17.68 4.02 -18.99
C PRO A 46 -17.64 3.26 -20.33
N SER A 47 -18.28 3.76 -21.38
CA SER A 47 -18.21 3.19 -22.74
C SER A 47 -16.81 3.31 -23.36
N PHE A 48 -16.05 4.31 -22.92
CA PHE A 48 -14.71 4.62 -23.40
C PHE A 48 -13.62 4.27 -22.36
N ILE A 49 -13.89 4.51 -21.07
CA ILE A 49 -12.94 4.32 -19.96
C ILE A 49 -13.40 3.16 -19.07
N THR A 50 -12.54 2.15 -18.93
CA THR A 50 -12.79 1.07 -17.98
C THR A 50 -12.40 1.51 -16.57
N HIS A 51 -13.40 1.84 -15.75
CA HIS A 51 -13.20 2.15 -14.34
C HIS A 51 -13.00 0.87 -13.54
N GLY A 52 -11.90 0.80 -12.78
CA GLY A 52 -11.58 -0.37 -11.96
C GLY A 52 -12.73 -0.72 -11.01
N GLN A 53 -13.16 -1.98 -11.02
CA GLN A 53 -14.19 -2.51 -10.13
C GLN A 53 -13.64 -3.63 -9.27
N LYS A 54 -14.34 -3.93 -8.16
CA LYS A 54 -14.02 -5.12 -7.37
C LYS A 54 -14.11 -6.37 -8.24
N VAL A 55 -13.00 -7.09 -8.38
CA VAL A 55 -12.97 -8.33 -9.16
C VAL A 55 -13.87 -9.37 -8.46
N PRO A 56 -14.84 -9.99 -9.17
CA PRO A 56 -15.68 -11.03 -8.59
C PRO A 56 -14.87 -12.25 -8.14
N LYS A 57 -15.19 -12.80 -6.95
CA LYS A 57 -14.45 -13.93 -6.34
C LYS A 57 -14.28 -15.15 -7.25
N ARG A 58 -15.21 -15.38 -8.19
CA ARG A 58 -15.14 -16.50 -9.16
C ARG A 58 -13.94 -16.42 -10.12
N TYR A 59 -13.35 -15.24 -10.28
CA TYR A 59 -12.15 -15.02 -11.09
C TYR A 59 -10.86 -15.10 -10.27
N TYR A 60 -10.94 -15.31 -8.95
CA TYR A 60 -9.75 -15.42 -8.12
C TYR A 60 -9.05 -16.75 -8.40
N LEU A 61 -7.76 -16.70 -8.67
CA LEU A 61 -6.94 -17.90 -8.81
C LEU A 61 -6.78 -18.53 -7.42
N ARG A 62 -7.46 -19.67 -7.17
CA ARG A 62 -7.43 -20.36 -5.87
C ARG A 62 -6.05 -20.92 -5.48
N HIS A 63 -5.14 -21.05 -6.44
CA HIS A 63 -3.85 -21.73 -6.26
C HIS A 63 -2.67 -20.94 -6.84
N ALA A 64 -2.77 -19.61 -6.90
CA ALA A 64 -1.59 -18.78 -7.11
C ALA A 64 -0.74 -18.77 -5.83
N GLU A 65 -0.19 -19.93 -5.45
CA GLU A 65 0.75 -20.08 -4.34
C GLU A 65 2.08 -19.41 -4.73
N LYS A 66 2.07 -18.08 -4.81
CA LYS A 66 3.30 -17.29 -4.70
C LYS A 66 3.73 -17.41 -3.24
N LYS A 67 4.38 -18.53 -2.91
CA LYS A 67 5.01 -18.71 -1.60
C LYS A 67 6.11 -17.68 -1.46
N LEU A 68 6.02 -16.84 -0.43
CA LEU A 68 7.02 -15.82 -0.14
C LEU A 68 8.39 -16.47 0.08
N SER A 69 8.45 -17.68 0.64
CA SER A 69 9.68 -18.46 0.81
C SER A 69 10.46 -18.77 -0.46
N LYS A 70 9.86 -18.58 -1.65
CA LYS A 70 10.52 -18.73 -2.96
C LYS A 70 10.99 -17.41 -3.56
N ALA A 71 10.64 -16.27 -2.97
CA ALA A 71 11.11 -14.97 -3.44
C ALA A 71 12.63 -14.83 -3.20
N PRO A 72 13.37 -14.16 -4.09
CA PRO A 72 14.82 -14.05 -3.99
C PRO A 72 15.30 -13.30 -2.74
N ASP A 73 14.53 -12.30 -2.29
CA ASP A 73 14.93 -11.38 -1.22
C ASP A 73 14.31 -11.73 0.15
N VAL A 74 13.81 -12.96 0.31
CA VAL A 74 13.16 -13.39 1.56
C VAL A 74 14.18 -13.79 2.61
N GLU A 75 14.08 -13.17 3.79
CA GLU A 75 14.82 -13.60 4.97
C GLU A 75 14.06 -14.71 5.73
N LYS A 76 14.78 -15.72 6.20
CA LYS A 76 14.21 -16.83 6.97
C LYS A 76 14.60 -16.73 8.43
N LEU A 77 13.59 -16.67 9.30
CA LEU A 77 13.77 -16.58 10.75
C LEU A 77 13.22 -17.81 11.46
N THR A 78 13.90 -18.25 12.51
CA THR A 78 13.47 -19.39 13.34
C THR A 78 13.13 -18.89 14.73
N VAL A 79 11.83 -18.79 15.03
CA VAL A 79 11.35 -18.43 16.37
C VAL A 79 11.11 -19.72 17.16
N THR A 80 11.87 -19.91 18.23
CA THR A 80 11.75 -21.08 19.10
C THR A 80 10.54 -20.97 20.04
N ARG A 81 10.17 -22.08 20.69
CA ARG A 81 9.01 -22.09 21.59
C ARG A 81 9.21 -21.10 22.73
N ASN A 82 8.22 -20.22 22.95
CA ASN A 82 8.21 -19.22 24.01
C ASN A 82 9.35 -18.17 23.90
N SER A 83 9.88 -17.94 22.69
CA SER A 83 10.79 -16.83 22.39
C SER A 83 10.13 -15.81 21.47
N LYS A 84 10.83 -14.70 21.22
CA LYS A 84 10.45 -13.66 20.28
C LYS A 84 11.67 -13.26 19.45
N GLU A 85 11.41 -12.84 18.23
CA GLU A 85 12.37 -12.11 17.39
C GLU A 85 11.86 -10.68 17.25
N GLU A 86 12.78 -9.71 17.30
CA GLU A 86 12.45 -8.28 17.27
C GLU A 86 13.28 -7.62 16.17
N ARG A 87 12.63 -6.78 15.35
CA ARG A 87 13.28 -6.03 14.26
C ARG A 87 12.97 -4.56 14.43
N CYS A 88 14.02 -3.75 14.54
CA CYS A 88 13.87 -2.31 14.75
C CYS A 88 14.19 -1.56 13.45
N PHE A 89 13.28 -0.68 13.05
CA PHE A 89 13.40 0.16 11.86
C PHE A 89 13.35 1.62 12.27
N GLU A 90 14.36 2.38 11.85
CA GLU A 90 14.46 3.81 12.11
C GLU A 90 13.69 4.60 11.03
N VAL A 91 12.75 5.44 11.47
CA VAL A 91 12.00 6.36 10.63
C VAL A 91 12.68 7.72 10.72
N LYS A 92 13.40 8.10 9.67
CA LYS A 92 14.11 9.38 9.59
C LYS A 92 13.25 10.49 9.02
N GLU A 93 12.46 10.16 8.00
CA GLU A 93 11.65 11.11 7.25
C GLU A 93 10.17 10.96 7.63
N PRO A 94 9.50 12.03 8.10
CA PRO A 94 8.05 12.04 8.31
C PRO A 94 7.29 11.65 7.04
N GLY A 95 6.23 10.86 7.19
CA GLY A 95 5.41 10.37 6.09
C GLY A 95 5.98 9.15 5.36
N SER A 96 7.11 8.59 5.83
CA SER A 96 7.64 7.31 5.37
C SER A 96 6.66 6.17 5.67
N TYR A 97 6.76 5.07 4.93
CA TYR A 97 5.93 3.90 5.12
C TYR A 97 6.73 2.72 5.68
N LEU A 98 6.18 2.05 6.70
CA LEU A 98 6.59 0.73 7.13
C LEU A 98 5.74 -0.29 6.38
N GLU A 99 6.37 -1.11 5.55
CA GLU A 99 5.73 -2.23 4.85
C GLU A 99 6.27 -3.54 5.42
N TRP A 100 5.39 -4.52 5.63
CA TRP A 100 5.78 -5.86 6.00
C TRP A 100 5.04 -6.90 5.17
N GLU A 101 5.74 -7.99 4.89
CA GLU A 101 5.18 -9.20 4.34
C GLU A 101 5.88 -10.41 4.99
N PHE A 102 5.13 -11.35 5.54
CA PHE A 102 5.71 -12.58 6.09
C PHE A 102 4.80 -13.79 5.92
N GLU A 103 5.41 -14.98 5.92
CA GLU A 103 4.69 -16.25 5.99
C GLU A 103 5.27 -17.15 7.09
N THR A 104 4.39 -17.92 7.69
CA THR A 104 4.69 -18.97 8.66
C THR A 104 4.68 -20.34 7.98
N LYS A 105 5.59 -21.22 8.39
CA LYS A 105 5.74 -22.55 7.77
C LYS A 105 4.67 -23.55 8.24
N THR A 106 4.31 -23.53 9.52
CA THR A 106 3.51 -24.62 10.13
C THR A 106 2.49 -24.19 11.17
N LYS A 107 2.67 -23.05 11.84
CA LYS A 107 1.80 -22.58 12.93
C LYS A 107 1.71 -21.08 12.91
N ASP A 108 0.65 -20.57 13.51
CA ASP A 108 0.47 -19.17 13.79
C ASP A 108 1.59 -18.58 14.67
N ILE A 109 1.86 -17.30 14.44
CA ILE A 109 2.83 -16.52 15.20
C ILE A 109 2.15 -15.35 15.90
N GLY A 110 2.67 -14.97 17.06
CA GLY A 110 2.26 -13.71 17.69
C GLY A 110 2.96 -12.55 16.99
N PHE A 111 2.19 -11.60 16.46
CA PHE A 111 2.71 -10.43 15.74
C PHE A 111 2.18 -9.16 16.40
N VAL A 112 3.05 -8.15 16.54
CA VAL A 112 2.77 -6.86 17.14
C VAL A 112 3.75 -5.85 16.55
N ILE A 113 3.34 -4.60 16.37
CA ILE A 113 4.22 -3.51 15.99
C ILE A 113 4.05 -2.39 17.02
N TYR A 114 5.15 -1.94 17.58
CA TYR A 114 5.21 -0.75 18.42
C TYR A 114 5.92 0.39 17.71
N TYR A 115 5.57 1.62 18.07
CA TYR A 115 6.24 2.82 17.65
C TYR A 115 6.72 3.62 18.86
N ILE A 116 7.93 4.15 18.75
CA ILE A 116 8.54 5.02 19.76
C ILE A 116 8.93 6.30 19.03
N GLU A 117 8.32 7.42 19.42
CA GLU A 117 8.65 8.74 18.86
C GLU A 117 9.98 9.24 19.41
N ASP A 118 10.89 9.73 18.56
CA ASP A 118 12.22 10.17 18.99
C ASP A 118 12.17 11.47 19.82
N ALA A 119 11.21 12.35 19.55
CA ALA A 119 11.07 13.65 20.20
C ALA A 119 10.31 13.63 21.53
N ALA A 120 9.89 12.45 22.01
CA ALA A 120 9.14 12.33 23.25
C ALA A 120 10.06 12.54 24.48
N GLU A 121 9.61 13.37 25.43
CA GLU A 121 10.32 13.61 26.70
C GLU A 121 10.54 12.31 27.50
N GLU A 122 9.59 11.38 27.40
CA GLU A 122 9.71 10.01 27.88
C GLU A 122 9.39 9.03 26.74
N PRO A 123 10.31 8.10 26.38
CA PRO A 123 10.10 7.17 25.27
C PRO A 123 9.02 6.14 25.64
N GLN A 124 7.77 6.44 25.28
CA GLN A 124 6.63 5.52 25.41
C GLN A 124 6.42 4.75 24.11
N ALA A 125 6.40 3.42 24.21
CA ALA A 125 6.03 2.56 23.09
C ALA A 125 4.50 2.55 22.93
N VAL A 126 4.04 2.98 21.76
CA VAL A 126 2.62 2.93 21.36
C VAL A 126 2.42 1.71 20.47
N GLU A 127 1.40 0.90 20.72
CA GLU A 127 1.02 -0.20 19.80
C GLU A 127 0.43 0.38 18.52
N LEU A 128 1.15 0.25 17.40
CA LEU A 128 0.63 0.58 16.07
C LEU A 128 -0.31 -0.52 15.57
N ILE A 129 0.13 -1.76 15.72
CA ILE A 129 -0.64 -2.96 15.40
C ILE A 129 -0.76 -3.76 16.70
N PRO A 130 -1.97 -3.90 17.27
CA PRO A 130 -2.17 -4.66 18.49
C PRO A 130 -1.71 -6.10 18.34
N LYS A 131 -1.24 -6.69 19.45
CA LYS A 131 -0.76 -8.07 19.44
C LYS A 131 -1.85 -9.05 19.04
N GLN A 132 -1.63 -9.77 17.94
CA GLN A 132 -2.55 -10.77 17.43
C GLN A 132 -1.83 -12.06 17.01
N ARG A 133 -2.57 -13.16 16.97
CA ARG A 133 -2.10 -14.47 16.49
C ARG A 133 -2.47 -14.60 15.02
N ILE A 134 -1.48 -14.70 14.14
CA ILE A 134 -1.66 -14.70 12.69
C ILE A 134 -1.21 -16.04 12.13
N ASP A 135 -2.09 -16.71 11.38
CA ASP A 135 -1.80 -17.88 10.54
C ASP A 135 -1.80 -17.44 9.08
N THR A 136 -0.79 -17.87 8.33
CA THR A 136 -0.58 -17.51 6.91
C THR A 136 -0.74 -18.73 6.00
N CYS A 137 -1.54 -19.72 6.43
CA CYS A 137 -1.69 -20.99 5.72
C CYS A 137 -2.30 -20.86 4.31
N TYR A 138 -3.02 -19.77 4.04
CA TYR A 138 -3.63 -19.49 2.73
C TYR A 138 -2.87 -18.43 1.93
N GLU A 139 -2.41 -17.36 2.60
CA GLU A 139 -1.66 -16.26 1.98
C GLU A 139 -0.68 -15.64 2.99
N PRO A 140 0.43 -15.04 2.52
CA PRO A 140 1.31 -14.24 3.37
C PRO A 140 0.54 -13.10 4.04
N GLU A 141 0.88 -12.81 5.29
CA GLU A 141 0.41 -11.61 5.97
C GLU A 141 1.11 -10.40 5.36
N LYS A 142 0.36 -9.35 5.07
CA LYS A 142 0.87 -8.11 4.48
C LYS A 142 0.28 -6.91 5.18
N GLY A 143 1.07 -5.87 5.35
CA GLY A 143 0.54 -4.61 5.83
C GLY A 143 1.45 -3.44 5.50
N LEU A 144 0.84 -2.26 5.58
CA LEU A 144 1.46 -0.99 5.29
C LEU A 144 0.99 0.02 6.33
N PHE A 145 1.92 0.74 6.93
CA PHE A 145 1.63 1.78 7.90
C PHE A 145 2.40 3.06 7.59
N LYS A 146 1.70 4.19 7.53
CA LYS A 146 2.32 5.50 7.31
C LYS A 146 2.81 6.07 8.64
N CYS A 147 4.12 6.25 8.76
CA CYS A 147 4.76 6.84 9.93
C CYS A 147 4.75 8.37 9.78
N GLU A 148 3.79 9.04 10.42
CA GLU A 148 3.63 10.50 10.29
C GLU A 148 4.79 11.30 10.92
N LYS A 149 5.62 10.68 11.77
CA LYS A 149 6.71 11.34 12.49
C LYS A 149 7.99 10.49 12.53
N PRO A 150 9.17 11.11 12.77
CA PRO A 150 10.41 10.38 12.99
C PRO A 150 10.42 9.60 14.32
N GLY A 151 11.04 8.44 14.33
CA GLY A 151 11.00 7.54 15.47
C GLY A 151 11.49 6.14 15.12
N LYS A 152 11.09 5.14 15.92
CA LYS A 152 11.47 3.74 15.74
C LYS A 152 10.24 2.84 15.75
N CYS A 153 10.12 2.02 14.72
CA CYS A 153 9.15 0.92 14.65
C CYS A 153 9.82 -0.38 15.09
N LYS A 154 9.18 -1.17 15.95
CA LYS A 154 9.70 -2.46 16.43
C LYS A 154 8.63 -3.55 16.54
#